data_AF-A0AAE5MI83-F1
#
_entry.id   AF-A0AAE5MI83-F1
#
_cell.length_a   1.000
_cell.length_b   1.000
_cell.length_c   1.000
_cell.angle_alpha   90.00
_cell.angle_beta   90.00
_cell.angle_gamma   90.00
#
_symmetry.space_group_name_H-M   'P 1'
#
loop_
_entity.id
_entity.type
_entity.pdbx_description
1 polymer ?
#
loop_
_entity_poly.entity_id
_entity_poly.type
_entity_poly.pdbx_seq_one_letter_code
_entity_poly.pdbx_strand_id
1 'polypeptide(L)'
;MRTVAVAGAVGASMALLAPLASAAPTPAPVPGGGVCDPAIAQGCLTVLVESGTFANNGFNLPIGLGDMIIAGNAPDDDFIPRDDGHNGVYGKPLTVPGGVLGVDLPFNNLFGLAAVTATVEAVEVPVFNGDLFNFDMTLKTRMKIDNPFLGDNCYIGTDSAPVELNLHKSNPVDDPSSIGVSDGTEWPAGVLVASNIQNTASDFTLPGATGCGPFGILNPIVNWRAKVPNSTGTELTTKATGFISESAAGGTDPLDGADDGTGSSGSSGSSGSSGSSGSDSSSASSGS
;
A
#
# COMPACT_ATOMS: atom_id res chain seq x y z
N MET A 1 54.20 59.27 45.53
CA MET A 1 52.88 58.60 45.44
C MET A 1 52.22 59.00 44.12
N ARG A 2 51.61 58.03 43.42
CA ARG A 2 50.91 58.08 42.11
C ARG A 2 51.88 58.19 40.92
N THR A 3 51.81 57.36 39.87
CA THR A 3 50.66 56.93 39.06
C THR A 3 50.91 55.55 38.39
N VAL A 4 50.00 54.58 38.57
CA VAL A 4 48.96 54.09 37.61
C VAL A 4 49.49 53.06 36.60
N ALA A 5 49.17 51.78 36.85
CA ALA A 5 49.20 50.70 35.88
C ALA A 5 47.76 50.44 35.40
N VAL A 6 47.54 50.42 34.08
CA VAL A 6 46.26 50.09 33.45
C VAL A 6 46.23 48.58 33.20
N ALA A 7 45.32 47.87 33.87
CA ALA A 7 45.05 46.46 33.64
C ALA A 7 43.94 46.32 32.58
N GLY A 8 44.22 45.63 31.48
CA GLY A 8 43.24 45.26 30.46
C GLY A 8 42.49 43.99 30.87
N ALA A 9 41.16 44.04 30.84
CA ALA A 9 40.29 42.90 31.06
C ALA A 9 40.06 42.16 29.72
N VAL A 10 40.41 40.88 29.66
CA VAL A 10 40.06 39.98 28.55
C VAL A 10 38.76 39.28 28.93
N GLY A 11 37.65 39.62 28.26
CA GLY A 11 36.38 38.92 28.40
C GLY A 11 36.37 37.64 27.59
N ALA A 12 36.21 36.49 28.24
CA ALA A 12 35.98 35.22 27.59
C ALA A 12 34.47 35.01 27.41
N SER A 13 33.98 35.18 26.18
CA SER A 13 32.60 34.85 25.80
C SER A 13 32.46 33.33 25.68
N MET A 14 31.82 32.68 26.66
CA MET A 14 31.40 31.29 26.54
C MET A 14 30.19 31.21 25.60
N ALA A 15 30.39 30.69 24.38
CA ALA A 15 29.29 30.31 23.50
C ALA A 15 28.62 29.05 24.06
N LEU A 16 27.39 29.18 24.56
CA LEU A 16 26.53 28.06 24.92
C LEU A 16 26.14 27.32 23.63
N LEU A 17 26.78 26.17 23.38
CA LEU A 17 26.30 25.20 22.39
C LEU A 17 25.01 24.58 22.95
N ALA A 18 23.86 25.05 22.48
CA ALA A 18 22.59 24.37 22.73
C ALA A 18 22.64 23.01 22.00
N PRO A 19 22.31 21.88 22.65
CA PRO A 19 22.19 20.62 21.96
C PRO A 19 21.08 20.73 20.92
N LEU A 20 21.41 20.43 19.66
CA LEU A 20 20.43 20.20 18.62
C LEU A 20 19.60 19.00 19.06
N ALA A 21 18.36 19.24 19.50
CA ALA A 21 17.40 18.17 19.70
C ALA A 21 17.21 17.49 18.33
N SER A 22 17.63 16.24 18.21
CA SER A 22 17.26 15.41 17.07
C SER A 22 15.74 15.32 17.07
N ALA A 23 15.09 15.71 15.97
CA ALA A 23 13.67 15.43 15.80
C ALA A 23 13.46 13.93 16.01
N ALA A 24 12.54 13.56 16.90
CA ALA A 24 12.14 12.17 17.02
C ALA A 24 11.62 11.72 15.64
N PRO A 25 11.95 10.49 15.20
CA PRO A 25 11.40 9.96 13.96
C PRO A 25 9.87 10.03 14.01
N THR A 26 9.28 10.64 12.99
CA THR A 26 7.82 10.66 12.83
C THR A 26 7.35 9.26 12.48
N PRO A 27 6.31 8.72 13.14
CA PRO A 27 5.75 7.42 12.80
C PRO A 27 5.31 7.35 11.34
N ALA A 28 5.38 6.16 10.76
CA ALA A 28 4.86 5.93 9.43
C ALA A 28 3.32 6.07 9.44
N PRO A 29 2.71 6.68 8.41
CA PRO A 29 1.25 6.67 8.28
C PRO A 29 0.74 5.24 8.07
N VAL A 30 -0.44 4.92 8.61
CA VAL A 30 -1.07 3.61 8.41
C VAL A 30 -1.40 3.43 6.92
N PRO A 31 -0.89 2.38 6.26
CA PRO A 31 -1.22 2.09 4.87
C PRO A 31 -2.74 1.87 4.74
N GLY A 32 -3.35 2.37 3.68
CA GLY A 32 -4.80 2.26 3.44
C GLY A 32 -5.70 3.03 4.42
N GLY A 33 -5.15 3.67 5.46
CA GLY A 33 -5.95 4.46 6.41
C GLY A 33 -6.70 5.63 5.75
N GLY A 34 -6.24 6.10 4.58
CA GLY A 34 -6.92 7.13 3.78
C GLY A 34 -8.22 6.67 3.11
N VAL A 35 -8.49 5.36 3.05
CA VAL A 35 -9.71 4.80 2.44
C VAL A 35 -10.94 5.00 3.32
N CYS A 36 -10.76 5.03 4.65
CA CYS A 36 -11.85 4.99 5.62
C CYS A 36 -12.48 6.36 5.88
N ASP A 37 -13.81 6.42 5.83
CA ASP A 37 -14.57 7.65 6.05
C ASP A 37 -15.15 7.69 7.48
N PRO A 38 -14.85 8.72 8.30
CA PRO A 38 -15.41 8.86 9.65
C PRO A 38 -16.93 9.07 9.66
N ALA A 39 -17.55 9.44 8.53
CA ALA A 39 -19.00 9.52 8.38
C ALA A 39 -19.67 8.14 8.30
N ILE A 40 -18.93 7.09 7.92
CA ILE A 40 -19.43 5.71 7.82
C ILE A 40 -19.21 4.97 9.14
N ALA A 41 -17.97 4.94 9.64
CA ALA A 41 -17.62 4.31 10.90
C ALA A 41 -16.42 5.00 11.55
N GLN A 42 -16.28 4.85 12.87
CA GLN A 42 -15.11 5.37 13.58
C GLN A 42 -13.89 4.46 13.43
N GLY A 43 -14.06 3.17 13.16
CA GLY A 43 -12.97 2.21 12.98
C GLY A 43 -12.58 2.01 11.52
N CYS A 44 -11.29 1.93 11.26
CA CYS A 44 -10.69 1.58 9.97
C CYS A 44 -9.89 0.29 10.13
N LEU A 45 -10.17 -0.71 9.30
CA LEU A 45 -9.39 -1.93 9.19
C LEU A 45 -8.53 -1.85 7.92
N THR A 46 -7.23 -2.02 8.08
CA THR A 46 -6.32 -2.22 6.95
C THR A 46 -5.52 -3.51 7.13
N VAL A 47 -5.28 -4.24 6.04
CA VAL A 47 -4.30 -5.31 5.90
C VAL A 47 -3.26 -4.90 4.86
N LEU A 48 -2.00 -4.78 5.27
CA LEU A 48 -0.85 -4.59 4.40
C LEU A 48 -0.20 -5.95 4.15
N VAL A 49 -0.20 -6.42 2.90
CA VAL A 49 0.60 -7.59 2.54
C VAL A 49 2.07 -7.18 2.44
N GLU A 50 2.92 -7.83 3.23
CA GLU A 50 4.35 -7.57 3.30
C GLU A 50 5.13 -8.46 2.32
N SER A 51 4.65 -9.67 2.14
CA SER A 51 5.24 -10.64 1.20
C SER A 51 4.28 -11.80 0.93
N GLY A 52 4.57 -12.58 -0.10
CA GLY A 52 3.83 -13.79 -0.39
C GLY A 52 4.30 -14.46 -1.67
N THR A 53 3.65 -15.55 -2.03
CA THR A 53 3.85 -16.22 -3.31
C THR A 53 2.56 -16.82 -3.79
N PHE A 54 2.18 -16.48 -5.02
CA PHE A 54 1.19 -17.23 -5.78
C PHE A 54 1.91 -18.31 -6.58
N ALA A 55 1.60 -19.57 -6.31
CA ALA A 55 2.19 -20.73 -6.96
C ALA A 55 1.12 -21.53 -7.70
N ASN A 56 1.45 -21.95 -8.94
CA ASN A 56 0.63 -22.82 -9.74
C ASN A 56 1.51 -23.80 -10.53
N ASN A 57 1.66 -25.03 -10.03
CA ASN A 57 2.36 -26.11 -10.73
C ASN A 57 3.75 -25.70 -11.29
N GLY A 58 4.54 -24.96 -10.52
CA GLY A 58 5.88 -24.49 -10.90
C GLY A 58 5.93 -23.14 -11.64
N PHE A 59 4.79 -22.49 -11.86
CA PHE A 59 4.72 -21.05 -12.07
C PHE A 59 4.64 -20.36 -10.72
N ASN A 60 5.55 -19.44 -10.42
CA ASN A 60 5.58 -18.70 -9.16
C ASN A 60 5.59 -17.20 -9.46
N LEU A 61 4.64 -16.48 -8.87
CA LEU A 61 4.54 -15.02 -8.90
C LEU A 61 4.79 -14.51 -7.46
N PRO A 62 5.94 -13.87 -7.20
CA PRO A 62 6.22 -13.29 -5.90
C PRO A 62 5.31 -12.08 -5.64
N ILE A 63 4.89 -11.93 -4.40
CA ILE A 63 4.15 -10.77 -3.90
C ILE A 63 5.09 -10.05 -2.92
N GLY A 64 5.28 -8.75 -3.13
CA GLY A 64 6.12 -7.89 -2.33
C GLY A 64 5.32 -6.97 -1.40
N LEU A 65 6.06 -6.12 -0.69
CA LEU A 65 5.53 -5.19 0.28
C LEU A 65 4.60 -4.17 -0.38
N GLY A 66 3.34 -4.14 0.06
CA GLY A 66 2.34 -3.18 -0.40
C GLY A 66 1.88 -3.41 -1.84
N ASP A 67 2.13 -4.60 -2.40
CA ASP A 67 1.56 -5.02 -3.68
C ASP A 67 0.06 -5.34 -3.57
N MET A 68 -0.41 -5.64 -2.36
CA MET A 68 -1.82 -5.76 -2.04
C MET A 68 -2.09 -5.09 -0.69
N ILE A 69 -3.11 -4.23 -0.68
CA ILE A 69 -3.66 -3.63 0.54
C ILE A 69 -5.15 -3.94 0.56
N ILE A 70 -5.67 -4.39 1.70
CA ILE A 70 -7.11 -4.52 1.93
C ILE A 70 -7.51 -3.43 2.92
N ALA A 71 -8.45 -2.56 2.60
CA ALA A 71 -8.82 -1.44 3.46
C ALA A 71 -10.31 -1.11 3.40
N GLY A 72 -10.88 -0.78 4.56
CA GLY A 72 -12.30 -0.44 4.68
C GLY A 72 -12.69 -0.04 6.10
N ASN A 73 -13.83 0.64 6.21
CA ASN A 73 -14.45 0.92 7.50
C ASN A 73 -14.88 -0.40 8.16
N ALA A 74 -14.74 -0.50 9.49
CA ALA A 74 -15.08 -1.72 10.23
C ALA A 74 -15.98 -1.46 11.45
N PRO A 75 -17.29 -1.13 11.25
CA PRO A 75 -18.25 -1.02 12.34
C PRO A 75 -18.73 -2.40 12.81
N ASP A 76 -18.78 -2.63 14.12
CA ASP A 76 -19.50 -3.76 14.75
C ASP A 76 -19.32 -5.13 14.04
N ASP A 77 -18.07 -5.48 13.70
CA ASP A 77 -17.62 -6.71 13.00
C ASP A 77 -17.91 -6.79 11.48
N ASP A 78 -18.57 -5.80 10.87
CA ASP A 78 -18.73 -5.70 9.42
C ASP A 78 -17.49 -5.08 8.75
N PHE A 79 -17.24 -5.43 7.48
CA PHE A 79 -16.23 -4.77 6.64
C PHE A 79 -16.92 -4.02 5.50
N ILE A 80 -16.81 -2.69 5.51
CA ILE A 80 -17.44 -1.79 4.55
C ILE A 80 -16.34 -1.06 3.78
N PRO A 81 -16.03 -1.49 2.54
CA PRO A 81 -15.04 -0.81 1.72
C PRO A 81 -15.58 0.51 1.16
N ARG A 82 -14.66 1.36 0.69
CA ARG A 82 -15.02 2.54 -0.09
C ARG A 82 -15.67 2.13 -1.42
N ASP A 83 -16.69 2.89 -1.83
CA ASP A 83 -17.38 2.70 -3.12
C ASP A 83 -16.56 3.31 -4.27
N ASP A 84 -15.41 2.70 -4.58
CA ASP A 84 -14.47 3.11 -5.63
C ASP A 84 -14.21 2.01 -6.68
N GLY A 85 -15.01 0.95 -6.67
CA GLY A 85 -14.90 -0.18 -7.59
C GLY A 85 -13.81 -1.21 -7.26
N HIS A 86 -13.01 -1.02 -6.21
CA HIS A 86 -11.96 -1.97 -5.80
C HIS A 86 -12.44 -3.01 -4.78
N ASN A 87 -13.68 -2.87 -4.27
CA ASN A 87 -14.26 -3.74 -3.25
C ASN A 87 -13.39 -3.85 -1.98
N GLY A 88 -12.58 -2.83 -1.70
CA GLY A 88 -11.66 -2.79 -0.57
C GLY A 88 -10.35 -3.54 -0.78
N VAL A 89 -10.08 -4.08 -1.97
CA VAL A 89 -8.81 -4.77 -2.31
C VAL A 89 -8.07 -3.98 -3.37
N TYR A 90 -6.92 -3.45 -2.98
CA TYR A 90 -6.08 -2.59 -3.79
C TYR A 90 -4.81 -3.34 -4.19
N GLY A 91 -4.85 -3.96 -5.36
CA GLY A 91 -3.71 -4.66 -5.95
C GLY A 91 -2.89 -3.76 -6.88
N LYS A 92 -1.56 -3.85 -6.81
CA LYS A 92 -0.66 -3.22 -7.79
C LYS A 92 -0.31 -4.19 -8.92
N PRO A 93 0.05 -3.68 -10.12
CA PRO A 93 0.54 -4.52 -11.20
C PRO A 93 1.84 -5.24 -10.82
N LEU A 94 1.78 -6.57 -10.70
CA LEU A 94 2.91 -7.44 -10.41
C LEU A 94 3.62 -7.83 -11.70
N THR A 95 4.94 -7.68 -11.77
CA THR A 95 5.71 -8.15 -12.94
C THR A 95 5.75 -9.67 -12.97
N VAL A 96 5.25 -10.28 -14.05
CA VAL A 96 5.27 -11.73 -14.24
C VAL A 96 6.67 -12.19 -14.67
N PRO A 97 7.37 -13.05 -13.90
CA PRO A 97 8.69 -13.51 -14.27
C PRO A 97 8.71 -14.21 -15.64
N GLY A 98 9.68 -13.86 -16.49
CA GLY A 98 9.90 -14.48 -17.81
C GLY A 98 8.97 -14.02 -18.94
N GLY A 99 8.12 -13.01 -18.72
CA GLY A 99 7.28 -12.40 -19.76
C GLY A 99 6.32 -13.37 -20.47
N VAL A 100 5.82 -12.97 -21.65
CA VAL A 100 4.82 -13.75 -22.43
C VAL A 100 5.36 -15.12 -22.87
N LEU A 101 6.66 -15.22 -23.15
CA LEU A 101 7.28 -16.44 -23.74
C LEU A 101 7.93 -17.38 -22.71
N GLY A 102 8.00 -16.98 -21.44
CA GLY A 102 8.64 -17.77 -20.39
C GLY A 102 10.16 -17.91 -20.53
N VAL A 103 10.78 -17.10 -21.39
CA VAL A 103 12.23 -16.99 -21.59
C VAL A 103 12.61 -15.51 -21.58
N ASP A 104 13.64 -15.17 -20.81
CA ASP A 104 14.22 -13.84 -20.83
C ASP A 104 15.03 -13.71 -22.12
N LEU A 105 14.43 -13.11 -23.14
CA LEU A 105 15.06 -12.97 -24.45
C LEU A 105 16.17 -11.91 -24.38
N PRO A 106 17.37 -12.17 -24.91
CA PRO A 106 18.51 -11.23 -24.85
C PRO A 106 18.32 -9.95 -25.70
N PHE A 107 17.14 -9.76 -26.28
CA PHE A 107 16.75 -8.58 -27.03
C PHE A 107 15.69 -7.84 -26.23
N ASN A 108 16.14 -7.03 -25.26
CA ASN A 108 15.31 -6.09 -24.50
C ASN A 108 14.21 -5.51 -25.40
N ASN A 109 12.97 -5.92 -25.16
CA ASN A 109 11.76 -5.32 -25.73
C ASN A 109 11.65 -5.22 -27.26
N LEU A 110 12.26 -6.12 -28.05
CA LEU A 110 12.20 -6.00 -29.52
C LEU A 110 10.78 -6.10 -30.11
N PHE A 111 9.80 -6.55 -29.32
CA PHE A 111 8.39 -6.52 -29.69
C PHE A 111 7.47 -6.25 -28.49
N GLY A 112 7.88 -5.57 -27.41
CA GLY A 112 6.99 -5.35 -26.24
C GLY A 112 6.45 -6.62 -25.54
N LEU A 113 7.05 -7.79 -25.81
CA LEU A 113 6.67 -9.10 -25.29
C LEU A 113 7.17 -9.39 -23.86
N ALA A 114 8.02 -8.52 -23.30
CA ALA A 114 8.75 -8.81 -22.05
C ALA A 114 8.01 -8.31 -20.79
N ALA A 115 7.22 -7.25 -20.89
CA ALA A 115 6.49 -6.72 -19.74
C ALA A 115 5.05 -7.24 -19.74
N VAL A 116 4.81 -8.31 -18.99
CA VAL A 116 3.46 -8.76 -18.61
C VAL A 116 3.30 -8.42 -17.15
N THR A 117 2.24 -7.70 -16.82
CA THR A 117 1.85 -7.49 -15.43
C THR A 117 0.56 -8.23 -15.13
N ALA A 118 0.46 -8.72 -13.89
CA ALA A 118 -0.75 -9.31 -13.36
C ALA A 118 -1.24 -8.44 -12.20
N THR A 119 -2.49 -8.00 -12.26
CA THR A 119 -3.13 -7.20 -11.22
C THR A 119 -4.30 -7.99 -10.65
N VAL A 120 -4.34 -8.15 -9.33
CA VAL A 120 -5.47 -8.79 -8.65
C VAL A 120 -6.58 -7.76 -8.49
N GLU A 121 -7.77 -8.09 -8.96
CA GLU A 121 -8.98 -7.29 -8.81
C GLU A 121 -10.01 -8.10 -8.02
N ALA A 122 -10.53 -7.53 -6.93
CA ALA A 122 -11.64 -8.16 -6.21
C ALA A 122 -12.95 -8.00 -6.98
N VAL A 123 -13.67 -9.11 -7.13
CA VAL A 123 -14.99 -9.16 -7.78
C VAL A 123 -16.10 -8.87 -6.77
N GLU A 124 -15.88 -9.23 -5.51
CA GLU A 124 -16.79 -8.99 -4.39
C GLU A 124 -16.00 -8.49 -3.18
N VAL A 125 -16.71 -7.90 -2.21
CA VAL A 125 -16.13 -7.49 -0.92
C VAL A 125 -15.56 -8.72 -0.18
N PRO A 126 -14.33 -8.65 0.36
CA PRO A 126 -13.75 -9.69 1.20
C PRO A 126 -14.69 -10.11 2.34
N VAL A 127 -14.81 -11.42 2.56
CA VAL A 127 -15.57 -11.96 3.70
C VAL A 127 -14.58 -12.45 4.73
N PHE A 128 -14.54 -11.81 5.90
CA PHE A 128 -13.72 -12.26 7.03
C PHE A 128 -14.42 -13.42 7.74
N ASN A 129 -13.75 -14.56 7.81
CA ASN A 129 -14.24 -15.83 8.33
C ASN A 129 -13.68 -16.09 9.73
N GLY A 130 -14.07 -15.28 10.71
CA GLY A 130 -13.65 -15.43 12.10
C GLY A 130 -13.10 -14.14 12.69
N ASP A 131 -12.00 -14.25 13.43
CA ASP A 131 -11.34 -13.10 14.05
C ASP A 131 -10.68 -12.22 12.97
N LEU A 132 -11.02 -10.93 12.95
CA LEU A 132 -10.45 -9.94 12.04
C LEU A 132 -8.92 -9.88 12.11
N PHE A 133 -8.29 -10.31 13.20
CA PHE A 133 -6.83 -10.33 13.36
C PHE A 133 -6.13 -11.60 12.85
N ASN A 134 -6.89 -12.63 12.50
CA ASN A 134 -6.31 -13.83 11.87
C ASN A 134 -6.23 -13.70 10.35
N PHE A 135 -6.95 -12.73 9.75
CA PHE A 135 -7.08 -12.58 8.30
C PHE A 135 -7.54 -13.87 7.62
N ASP A 136 -8.29 -14.69 8.35
CA ASP A 136 -9.06 -15.79 7.80
C ASP A 136 -10.15 -15.16 6.93
N MET A 137 -10.05 -15.27 5.62
CA MET A 137 -10.97 -14.57 4.72
C MET A 137 -11.15 -15.27 3.38
N THR A 138 -12.30 -15.02 2.77
CA THR A 138 -12.58 -15.42 1.39
C THR A 138 -12.45 -14.19 0.50
N LEU A 139 -11.52 -14.26 -0.46
CA LEU A 139 -11.34 -13.28 -1.53
C LEU A 139 -11.81 -13.88 -2.85
N LYS A 140 -12.85 -13.30 -3.44
CA LYS A 140 -13.25 -13.61 -4.82
C LYS A 140 -12.61 -12.60 -5.73
N THR A 141 -11.71 -13.08 -6.59
CA THR A 141 -10.87 -12.21 -7.41
C THR A 141 -10.85 -12.64 -8.86
N ARG A 142 -10.43 -11.74 -9.73
CA ARG A 142 -9.95 -12.04 -11.07
C ARG A 142 -8.58 -11.40 -11.24
N MET A 143 -7.75 -11.98 -12.08
CA MET A 143 -6.42 -11.43 -12.36
C MET A 143 -6.44 -10.78 -13.73
N LYS A 144 -6.28 -9.47 -13.79
CA LYS A 144 -6.06 -8.73 -15.03
C LYS A 144 -4.63 -8.98 -15.50
N ILE A 145 -4.47 -9.37 -16.75
CA ILE A 145 -3.17 -9.59 -17.37
C ILE A 145 -2.93 -8.49 -18.40
N ASP A 146 -2.14 -7.50 -18.02
CA ASP A 146 -1.84 -6.35 -18.87
C ASP A 146 -0.60 -6.63 -19.72
N ASN A 147 -0.81 -6.59 -21.04
CA ASN A 147 0.26 -6.59 -22.03
C ASN A 147 -0.29 -6.02 -23.36
N PRO A 148 0.47 -5.19 -24.10
CA PRO A 148 -0.02 -4.58 -25.35
C PRO A 148 -0.55 -5.55 -26.40
N PHE A 149 -0.08 -6.81 -26.42
CA PHE A 149 -0.54 -7.84 -27.37
C PHE A 149 -1.82 -8.53 -26.92
N LEU A 150 -2.05 -8.60 -25.61
CA LEU A 150 -3.22 -9.24 -25.03
C LEU A 150 -4.43 -8.28 -24.98
N GLY A 151 -4.19 -6.97 -25.02
CA GLY A 151 -5.23 -5.94 -24.89
C GLY A 151 -5.79 -5.85 -23.47
N ASP A 152 -6.71 -4.91 -23.27
CA ASP A 152 -7.13 -4.50 -21.92
C ASP A 152 -8.14 -5.45 -21.25
N ASN A 153 -8.59 -6.49 -21.97
CA ASN A 153 -9.64 -7.40 -21.53
C ASN A 153 -9.12 -8.82 -21.25
N CYS A 154 -7.82 -8.99 -21.06
CA CYS A 154 -7.23 -10.29 -20.77
C CYS A 154 -7.28 -10.58 -19.27
N TYR A 155 -8.02 -11.62 -18.88
CA TYR A 155 -8.23 -11.99 -17.48
C TYR A 155 -8.06 -13.49 -17.25
N ILE A 156 -7.61 -13.86 -16.04
CA ILE A 156 -7.79 -15.19 -15.46
C ILE A 156 -8.91 -15.10 -14.42
N GLY A 157 -9.99 -15.84 -14.65
CA GLY A 157 -11.25 -15.65 -13.94
C GLY A 157 -12.12 -14.56 -14.58
N THR A 158 -13.38 -14.49 -14.15
CA THR A 158 -14.37 -13.49 -14.59
C THR A 158 -15.25 -13.08 -13.42
N ASP A 159 -16.07 -12.05 -13.57
CA ASP A 159 -17.02 -11.66 -12.52
C ASP A 159 -18.02 -12.78 -12.20
N SER A 160 -18.44 -13.55 -13.22
CA SER A 160 -19.35 -14.69 -13.05
C SER A 160 -18.69 -15.99 -12.61
N ALA A 161 -17.36 -16.08 -12.72
CA ALA A 161 -16.57 -17.26 -12.36
C ALA A 161 -15.22 -16.78 -11.82
N PRO A 162 -15.20 -16.19 -10.61
CA PRO A 162 -13.99 -15.67 -10.01
C PRO A 162 -13.07 -16.80 -9.54
N VAL A 163 -11.81 -16.46 -9.28
CA VAL A 163 -10.90 -17.26 -8.46
C VAL A 163 -11.26 -17.01 -7.00
N GLU A 164 -11.70 -18.06 -6.32
CA GLU A 164 -12.04 -18.02 -4.90
C GLU A 164 -10.81 -18.42 -4.07
N LEU A 165 -10.23 -17.46 -3.35
CA LEU A 165 -9.09 -17.65 -2.48
C LEU A 165 -9.60 -17.71 -1.04
N ASN A 166 -9.61 -18.90 -0.47
CA ASN A 166 -9.96 -19.12 0.94
C ASN A 166 -8.67 -19.11 1.76
N LEU A 167 -8.35 -17.95 2.33
CA LEU A 167 -7.17 -17.72 3.15
C LEU A 167 -7.42 -18.21 4.57
N HIS A 168 -6.50 -19.03 5.08
CA HIS A 168 -6.49 -19.54 6.44
C HIS A 168 -5.19 -19.21 7.13
N LYS A 169 -5.25 -18.82 8.41
CA LYS A 169 -4.07 -18.57 9.23
C LYS A 169 -3.19 -19.81 9.28
N SER A 170 -1.92 -19.63 8.96
CA SER A 170 -0.94 -20.69 8.78
C SER A 170 0.37 -20.45 9.52
N ASN A 171 0.41 -19.47 10.44
CA ASN A 171 1.56 -19.23 11.31
C ASN A 171 2.07 -20.54 11.96
N PRO A 172 3.37 -20.87 11.80
CA PRO A 172 3.92 -22.02 12.48
C PRO A 172 4.11 -21.71 13.98
N VAL A 173 4.21 -22.76 14.79
CA VAL A 173 4.26 -22.65 16.26
C VAL A 173 5.47 -21.84 16.74
N ASP A 174 6.58 -21.91 16.01
CA ASP A 174 7.84 -21.22 16.29
C ASP A 174 7.92 -19.78 15.70
N ASP A 175 6.92 -19.37 14.91
CA ASP A 175 6.82 -18.00 14.35
C ASP A 175 5.38 -17.45 14.50
N PRO A 176 4.94 -17.19 15.75
CA PRO A 176 3.58 -16.73 16.02
C PRO A 176 3.35 -15.29 15.55
N SER A 177 2.08 -14.97 15.30
CA SER A 177 1.59 -13.60 15.13
C SER A 177 1.74 -12.78 16.41
N SER A 178 1.93 -11.46 16.30
CA SER A 178 1.95 -10.53 17.44
C SER A 178 0.82 -9.51 17.30
N ILE A 179 0.16 -9.18 18.42
CA ILE A 179 -0.88 -8.14 18.46
C ILE A 179 -0.56 -7.19 19.60
N GLY A 180 -0.56 -5.89 19.33
CA GLY A 180 -0.30 -4.87 20.34
C GLY A 180 -0.83 -3.50 19.93
N VAL A 181 -0.85 -2.58 20.88
CA VAL A 181 -1.15 -1.16 20.61
C VAL A 181 0.16 -0.44 20.38
N SER A 182 0.26 0.32 19.28
CA SER A 182 1.45 1.10 18.96
C SER A 182 1.65 2.23 19.98
N ASP A 183 2.91 2.42 20.38
CA ASP A 183 3.34 3.47 21.31
C ASP A 183 3.71 4.79 20.61
N GLY A 184 3.57 4.85 19.28
CA GLY A 184 4.00 6.00 18.50
C GLY A 184 5.45 5.95 18.04
N THR A 185 6.12 4.80 18.07
CA THR A 185 7.50 4.66 17.54
C THR A 185 7.52 4.30 16.06
N GLU A 186 6.77 3.28 15.65
CA GLU A 186 6.70 2.79 14.27
C GLU A 186 5.43 3.28 13.55
N TRP A 187 4.29 3.15 14.24
CA TRP A 187 2.96 3.51 13.76
C TRP A 187 2.36 4.58 14.68
N PRO A 188 1.29 5.29 14.30
CA PRO A 188 0.69 6.30 15.16
C PRO A 188 0.25 5.70 16.50
N ALA A 189 0.48 6.44 17.59
CA ALA A 189 0.14 5.97 18.92
C ALA A 189 -1.35 5.65 19.04
N GLY A 190 -1.68 4.53 19.68
CA GLY A 190 -3.06 4.08 19.86
C GLY A 190 -3.62 3.20 18.73
N VAL A 191 -2.94 3.10 17.59
CA VAL A 191 -3.28 2.13 16.54
C VAL A 191 -3.03 0.72 17.05
N LEU A 192 -4.00 -0.17 16.89
CA LEU A 192 -3.82 -1.59 17.18
C LEU A 192 -3.19 -2.26 15.95
N VAL A 193 -2.08 -2.96 16.15
CA VAL A 193 -1.26 -3.55 15.11
C VAL A 193 -1.19 -5.06 15.33
N ALA A 194 -1.60 -5.82 14.32
CA ALA A 194 -1.46 -7.27 14.25
C ALA A 194 -0.41 -7.61 13.20
N SER A 195 0.81 -7.95 13.63
CA SER A 195 1.95 -8.20 12.76
C SER A 195 2.28 -9.68 12.63
N ASN A 196 3.01 -10.01 11.58
CA ASN A 196 3.42 -11.37 11.25
C ASN A 196 2.22 -12.32 11.11
N ILE A 197 1.12 -11.87 10.53
CA ILE A 197 0.00 -12.76 10.22
C ILE A 197 0.34 -13.51 8.93
N GLN A 198 0.40 -14.83 9.00
CA GLN A 198 0.66 -15.67 7.83
C GLN A 198 -0.62 -16.38 7.44
N ASN A 199 -1.00 -16.31 6.16
CA ASN A 199 -2.16 -16.99 5.62
C ASN A 199 -1.81 -17.82 4.39
N THR A 200 -2.49 -18.96 4.25
CA THR A 200 -2.37 -19.85 3.11
C THR A 200 -3.76 -20.16 2.54
N ALA A 201 -3.88 -20.10 1.22
CA ALA A 201 -4.95 -20.74 0.46
C ALA A 201 -4.35 -21.83 -0.44
N SER A 202 -4.98 -23.01 -0.49
CA SER A 202 -4.49 -24.15 -1.26
C SER A 202 -5.60 -24.77 -2.09
N ASP A 203 -5.22 -25.42 -3.20
CA ASP A 203 -6.10 -26.18 -4.09
C ASP A 203 -7.36 -25.41 -4.57
N PHE A 204 -7.23 -24.09 -4.70
CA PHE A 204 -8.25 -23.25 -5.32
C PHE A 204 -8.30 -23.44 -6.84
N THR A 205 -9.48 -23.20 -7.41
CA THR A 205 -9.66 -23.33 -8.86
C THR A 205 -9.19 -22.07 -9.58
N LEU A 206 -8.35 -22.25 -10.58
CA LEU A 206 -7.96 -21.26 -11.56
C LEU A 206 -8.69 -21.51 -12.88
N PRO A 207 -9.66 -20.65 -13.27
CA PRO A 207 -10.29 -20.70 -14.57
C PRO A 207 -9.31 -20.46 -15.70
N GLY A 208 -9.69 -20.85 -16.92
CA GLY A 208 -8.93 -20.48 -18.12
C GLY A 208 -8.97 -18.97 -18.37
N ALA A 209 -7.95 -18.47 -19.06
CA ALA A 209 -7.88 -17.09 -19.48
C ALA A 209 -8.98 -16.74 -20.49
N THR A 210 -9.48 -15.52 -20.41
CA THR A 210 -10.54 -14.96 -21.25
C THR A 210 -10.15 -13.59 -21.78
N GLY A 211 -10.63 -13.26 -22.99
CA GLY A 211 -10.49 -11.92 -23.58
C GLY A 211 -9.07 -11.51 -24.00
N CYS A 212 -8.13 -12.46 -24.07
CA CYS A 212 -6.75 -12.19 -24.43
C CYS A 212 -6.57 -12.12 -25.96
N GLY A 213 -6.21 -10.94 -26.45
CA GLY A 213 -6.08 -10.60 -27.86
C GLY A 213 -7.43 -10.40 -28.57
N PRO A 214 -7.42 -9.97 -29.85
CA PRO A 214 -8.64 -9.80 -30.62
C PRO A 214 -9.47 -11.09 -30.63
N PHE A 215 -10.71 -10.99 -30.14
CA PHE A 215 -11.64 -12.13 -30.00
C PHE A 215 -11.13 -13.31 -29.15
N GLY A 216 -10.16 -13.09 -28.25
CA GLY A 216 -9.64 -14.14 -27.36
C GLY A 216 -8.66 -15.12 -28.01
N ILE A 217 -8.11 -14.79 -29.19
CA ILE A 217 -7.21 -15.68 -29.95
C ILE A 217 -5.92 -16.05 -29.19
N LEU A 218 -5.53 -15.27 -28.19
CA LEU A 218 -4.33 -15.47 -27.38
C LEU A 218 -4.60 -16.18 -26.05
N ASN A 219 -5.87 -16.50 -25.72
CA ASN A 219 -6.20 -17.29 -24.53
C ASN A 219 -5.36 -18.58 -24.41
N PRO A 220 -5.11 -19.37 -25.48
CA PRO A 220 -4.31 -20.59 -25.37
C PRO A 220 -2.86 -20.35 -24.90
N ILE A 221 -2.25 -19.24 -25.29
CA ILE A 221 -0.87 -18.91 -24.92
C ILE A 221 -0.82 -18.50 -23.44
N VAL A 222 -1.78 -17.68 -23.00
CA VAL A 222 -1.91 -17.27 -21.59
C VAL A 222 -2.17 -18.50 -20.71
N ASN A 223 -3.09 -19.37 -21.14
CA ASN A 223 -3.38 -20.66 -20.48
C ASN A 223 -2.14 -21.52 -20.32
N TRP A 224 -1.36 -21.68 -21.39
CA TRP A 224 -0.13 -22.47 -21.35
C TRP A 224 0.91 -21.86 -20.40
N ARG A 225 1.10 -20.54 -20.44
CA ARG A 225 2.10 -19.84 -19.62
C ARG A 225 1.74 -19.84 -18.13
N ALA A 226 0.51 -19.48 -17.82
CA ALA A 226 -0.01 -19.41 -16.46
C ALA A 226 -0.43 -20.78 -15.91
N LYS A 227 -0.40 -21.84 -16.73
CA LYS A 227 -0.81 -23.21 -16.41
C LYS A 227 -2.26 -23.29 -15.94
N VAL A 228 -3.16 -22.63 -16.68
CA VAL A 228 -4.59 -22.61 -16.40
C VAL A 228 -5.40 -23.18 -17.59
N PRO A 229 -6.60 -23.75 -17.37
CA PRO A 229 -7.25 -23.96 -16.09
C PRO A 229 -6.53 -25.01 -15.22
N ASN A 230 -6.60 -24.83 -13.91
CA ASN A 230 -6.07 -25.78 -12.94
C ASN A 230 -6.92 -25.77 -11.65
N SER A 231 -6.92 -26.85 -10.89
CA SER A 231 -7.67 -26.98 -9.62
C SER A 231 -6.90 -27.73 -8.53
N THR A 232 -5.65 -28.09 -8.77
CA THR A 232 -4.83 -28.86 -7.82
C THR A 232 -3.39 -28.35 -7.83
N GLY A 233 -2.73 -28.30 -6.68
CA GLY A 233 -1.35 -27.82 -6.58
C GLY A 233 -1.21 -26.31 -6.84
N THR A 234 -2.31 -25.59 -6.66
CA THR A 234 -2.34 -24.12 -6.57
C THR A 234 -2.18 -23.73 -5.11
N GLU A 235 -1.38 -22.71 -4.85
CA GLU A 235 -1.12 -22.23 -3.50
C GLU A 235 -0.93 -20.71 -3.52
N LEU A 236 -1.46 -20.04 -2.52
CA LEU A 236 -1.20 -18.63 -2.25
C LEU A 236 -0.77 -18.54 -0.80
N THR A 237 0.44 -18.07 -0.56
CA THR A 237 0.94 -17.73 0.77
C THR A 237 1.08 -16.23 0.87
N THR A 238 0.74 -15.69 2.04
CA THR A 238 0.92 -14.27 2.34
C THR A 238 1.41 -14.11 3.77
N LYS A 239 2.23 -13.10 3.98
CA LYS A 239 2.56 -12.54 5.29
C LYS A 239 2.11 -11.09 5.28
N ALA A 240 1.35 -10.71 6.30
CA ALA A 240 0.73 -9.40 6.39
C ALA A 240 0.85 -8.80 7.79
N THR A 241 0.74 -7.48 7.83
CA THR A 241 0.48 -6.71 9.04
C THR A 241 -0.85 -6.00 8.85
N GLY A 242 -1.76 -6.10 9.81
CA GLY A 242 -2.99 -5.30 9.80
C GLY A 242 -3.10 -4.34 10.95
N PHE A 243 -3.99 -3.39 10.76
CA PHE A 243 -4.13 -2.18 11.54
C PHE A 243 -5.60 -1.95 11.83
N ILE A 244 -5.90 -1.62 13.08
CA ILE A 244 -7.16 -0.99 13.45
C ILE A 244 -6.85 0.41 13.98
N SER A 245 -7.34 1.42 13.27
CA SER A 245 -7.14 2.83 13.60
C SER A 245 -8.47 3.58 13.63
N GLU A 246 -8.46 4.77 14.22
CA GLU A 246 -9.57 5.70 14.05
C GLU A 246 -9.65 6.15 12.57
N SER A 247 -10.88 6.27 12.06
CA SER A 247 -11.13 6.79 10.73
C SER A 247 -10.77 8.28 10.70
N ALA A 248 -10.15 8.73 9.60
CA ALA A 248 -9.54 10.05 9.48
C ALA A 248 -8.37 10.36 10.46
N ALA A 249 -7.78 9.36 11.13
CA ALA A 249 -6.53 9.55 11.91
C ALA A 249 -5.29 9.86 11.05
N GLY A 250 -5.46 10.01 9.73
CA GLY A 250 -4.38 10.03 8.75
C GLY A 250 -4.02 8.62 8.30
N GLY A 251 -3.23 8.53 7.24
CA GLY A 251 -2.91 7.27 6.56
C GLY A 251 -2.57 7.55 5.11
N THR A 252 -2.12 6.54 4.38
CA THR A 252 -1.97 6.66 2.92
C THR A 252 -3.21 6.14 2.22
N ASP A 253 -3.62 6.76 1.14
CA ASP A 253 -4.58 6.17 0.21
C ASP A 253 -3.80 5.29 -0.79
N PRO A 254 -4.21 4.03 -1.05
CA PRO A 254 -3.57 3.19 -2.05
C PRO A 254 -3.78 3.72 -3.48
N LEU A 255 -4.74 4.60 -3.70
CA LEU A 255 -4.98 5.25 -5.00
C LEU A 255 -4.16 6.54 -5.17
N ASP A 256 -3.58 7.10 -4.10
CA ASP A 256 -2.70 8.26 -4.22
C ASP A 256 -1.44 7.87 -5.01
N GLY A 257 -1.26 8.46 -6.20
CA GLY A 257 -0.15 8.16 -7.11
C GLY A 257 -0.40 7.02 -8.12
N ALA A 258 -1.60 6.41 -8.12
CA ALA A 258 -2.00 5.46 -9.15
C ALA A 258 -2.32 6.14 -10.51
N ASP A 259 -2.55 7.46 -10.50
CA ASP A 259 -2.90 8.29 -11.66
C ASP A 259 -1.71 9.01 -12.34
N ASP A 260 -0.45 8.73 -11.96
CA ASP A 260 0.72 9.40 -12.53
C ASP A 260 1.12 8.88 -13.93
N GLY A 261 0.14 8.85 -14.84
CA GLY A 261 0.31 8.75 -16.29
C GLY A 261 0.45 10.10 -16.99
N THR A 262 0.41 11.22 -16.26
CA THR A 262 0.75 12.55 -16.81
C THR A 262 1.48 13.38 -15.78
N GLY A 263 2.79 13.49 -15.94
CA GLY A 263 3.62 14.31 -15.06
C GLY A 263 3.10 15.74 -14.98
N SER A 264 2.86 16.19 -13.75
CA SER A 264 2.92 17.60 -13.42
C SER A 264 3.73 17.76 -12.15
N SER A 265 4.92 18.30 -12.34
CA SER A 265 5.91 18.64 -11.34
C SER A 265 5.33 19.48 -10.20
N GLY A 266 5.54 19.00 -8.97
CA GLY A 266 5.99 19.78 -7.82
C GLY A 266 5.03 20.82 -7.23
N SER A 267 4.78 20.68 -5.93
CA SER A 267 4.78 21.82 -5.01
C SER A 267 4.95 21.31 -3.57
N SER A 268 6.21 21.20 -3.16
CA SER A 268 6.59 21.23 -1.75
C SER A 268 6.57 22.68 -1.25
N GLY A 269 5.78 22.93 -0.20
CA GLY A 269 6.11 23.86 0.87
C GLY A 269 5.63 25.31 0.74
N SER A 270 4.83 25.73 1.73
CA SER A 270 5.30 26.60 2.83
C SER A 270 4.26 27.64 3.26
N SER A 271 3.87 27.53 4.54
CA SER A 271 3.59 28.62 5.49
C SER A 271 3.51 30.05 4.96
N GLY A 272 2.32 30.64 5.03
CA GLY A 272 2.09 32.08 4.92
C GLY A 272 1.59 32.67 6.24
N SER A 273 2.50 32.96 7.17
CA SER A 273 2.26 33.86 8.29
C SER A 273 2.24 35.30 7.76
N SER A 274 1.08 35.93 7.73
CA SER A 274 0.93 37.34 7.35
C SER A 274 1.50 38.26 8.44
N GLY A 275 2.75 38.67 8.27
CA GLY A 275 3.35 39.80 8.97
C GLY A 275 2.71 41.11 8.48
N SER A 276 2.16 41.88 9.42
CA SER A 276 1.64 43.22 9.17
C SER A 276 2.80 44.20 9.02
N SER A 277 2.92 44.81 7.83
CA SER A 277 3.82 45.92 7.57
C SER A 277 3.24 47.23 8.11
N GLY A 278 4.05 47.94 8.89
CA GLY A 278 3.77 49.28 9.37
C GLY A 278 3.64 50.29 8.23
N SER A 279 2.76 51.25 8.43
CA SER A 279 2.67 52.48 7.63
C SER A 279 3.10 53.63 8.52
N ASP A 280 4.18 54.31 8.10
CA ASP A 280 4.70 55.52 8.70
C ASP A 280 3.66 56.66 8.63
N SER A 281 3.28 57.20 9.79
CA SER A 281 2.54 58.46 9.90
C SER A 281 3.53 59.58 10.21
N SER A 282 3.82 60.42 9.22
CA SER A 282 4.56 61.66 9.38
C SER A 282 3.66 62.78 9.91
N SER A 283 4.13 63.41 10.97
CA SER A 283 3.52 64.55 11.65
C SER A 283 3.61 65.82 10.80
N ALA A 284 2.50 66.54 10.63
CA ALA A 284 2.49 67.95 10.26
C ALA A 284 1.60 68.71 11.23
N SER A 285 2.21 69.68 11.93
CA SER A 285 1.64 70.57 12.92
C SER A 285 1.54 71.98 12.34
N SER A 286 0.34 72.56 12.34
CA SER A 286 0.06 73.99 12.49
C SER A 286 -1.45 74.12 12.69
N GLY A 287 -2.01 74.74 13.74
CA GLY A 287 -1.50 75.80 14.59
C GLY A 287 -2.48 76.97 14.48
N SER A 288 -3.29 77.16 15.53
CA SER A 288 -4.10 78.34 15.89
C SER A 288 -5.30 78.73 15.01
#